data_AF-A0A4Q4UQF9-F1
#
_entry.id   AF-A0A4Q4UQF9-F1
#
_cell.length_a   1.000
_cell.length_b   1.000
_cell.length_c   1.000
_cell.angle_alpha   90.00
_cell.angle_beta   90.00
_cell.angle_gamma   90.00
#
_symmetry.space_group_name_H-M   'P 1'
#
loop_
_entity.id
_entity.type
_entity.pdbx_description
1 polymer ?
#
loop_
_entity_poly.entity_id
_entity_poly.type
_entity_poly.pdbx_seq_one_letter_code
_entity_poly.pdbx_strand_id
1 'polypeptide(L)'
;MLSTRAALPKDAKHDFYSFTADEMDRSNGGSVLGSEFGSNALLFVSAGGDTTATALAALFFYLSHNPRCYGELADEIRSTFQAGDDIRSGPALASCRYLRASIDEALRLSPPIGGTLWREATRSDQEPNPFTVDGHVIPPGTQIGVNTYALHHNERYFPDPFAFKPDRWLESADAAKPEEQERLKLMREALNPFSTGVRGCPGKSLAYMEMSLAMAKTLFYFDFEVDRGEKGEKGKRRGKGSTPPPTVFACRDVFTSTHDGPYLTFRPRGNLVDELAASK
;
A
#
# COMPACT_ATOMS: atom_id res chain seq x y z
N MET A 1 8.10 6.86 24.55
CA MET A 1 7.31 5.71 24.03
C MET A 1 8.09 4.41 24.16
N LEU A 2 9.23 4.23 23.48
CA LEU A 2 10.05 3.01 23.56
C LEU A 2 10.64 2.74 24.96
N SER A 3 11.23 3.75 25.61
CA SER A 3 11.74 3.64 27.00
C SER A 3 10.65 3.26 27.99
N THR A 4 9.45 3.85 27.85
CA THR A 4 8.27 3.51 28.65
C THR A 4 7.82 2.07 28.45
N ARG A 5 7.85 1.56 27.21
CA ARG A 5 7.50 0.16 26.90
C ARG A 5 8.56 -0.82 27.42
N ALA A 6 9.85 -0.47 27.31
CA ALA A 6 10.97 -1.28 27.77
C ALA A 6 11.04 -1.40 29.30
N ALA A 7 10.45 -0.45 30.04
CA ALA A 7 10.32 -0.51 31.50
C ALA A 7 9.25 -1.50 31.99
N LEU A 8 8.35 -1.95 31.10
CA LEU A 8 7.36 -2.98 31.43
C LEU A 8 7.94 -4.39 31.23
N PRO A 9 7.42 -5.42 31.93
CA PRO A 9 7.73 -6.81 31.60
C PRO A 9 7.55 -7.09 30.11
N LYS A 10 8.39 -7.98 29.56
CA LYS A 10 8.35 -8.36 28.15
C LYS A 10 6.93 -8.71 27.70
N ASP A 11 6.25 -9.55 28.46
CA ASP A 11 4.92 -10.08 28.11
C ASP A 11 3.75 -9.20 28.60
N ALA A 12 4.03 -8.00 29.12
CA ALA A 12 2.99 -7.08 29.59
C ALA A 12 2.06 -6.60 28.46
N LYS A 13 2.53 -6.65 27.21
CA LYS A 13 1.75 -6.36 26.01
C LYS A 13 2.14 -7.34 24.91
N HIS A 14 1.16 -7.80 24.15
CA HIS A 14 1.37 -8.67 22.99
C HIS A 14 1.65 -7.80 21.75
N ASP A 15 2.88 -7.27 21.67
CA ASP A 15 3.34 -6.33 20.65
C ASP A 15 4.70 -6.75 20.06
N PHE A 16 5.19 -6.03 19.06
CA PHE A 16 6.45 -6.39 18.40
C PHE A 16 7.61 -6.56 19.40
N TYR A 17 7.66 -5.72 20.44
CA TYR A 17 8.66 -5.81 21.49
C TYR A 17 8.60 -7.14 22.25
N SER A 18 7.40 -7.66 22.58
CA SER A 18 7.29 -8.96 23.25
C SER A 18 7.84 -10.12 22.42
N PHE A 19 7.89 -10.01 21.09
CA PHE A 19 8.43 -11.07 20.23
C PHE A 19 9.94 -11.02 20.05
N THR A 20 10.55 -9.83 20.16
CA THR A 20 11.96 -9.62 19.80
C THR A 20 12.85 -9.26 20.99
N ALA A 21 12.28 -9.06 22.18
CA ALA A 21 13.02 -8.60 23.36
C ALA A 21 14.12 -9.57 23.87
N ASP A 22 14.09 -10.85 23.47
CA ASP A 22 15.14 -11.82 23.83
C ASP A 22 16.35 -11.72 22.89
N GLU A 23 16.11 -11.30 21.64
CA GLU A 23 17.15 -11.04 20.63
C GLU A 23 17.79 -9.64 20.81
N MET A 24 17.23 -8.82 21.70
CA MET A 24 17.83 -7.54 22.06
C MET A 24 19.05 -7.80 22.92
N ASP A 25 20.23 -7.53 22.38
CA ASP A 25 21.49 -7.63 23.11
C ASP A 25 21.47 -6.70 24.33
N ARG A 26 21.29 -7.28 25.52
CA ARG A 26 21.23 -6.56 26.80
C ARG A 26 22.63 -6.19 27.31
N SER A 27 23.69 -6.60 26.60
CA SER A 27 25.05 -6.62 27.13
C SER A 27 25.72 -5.25 27.30
N ASN A 28 25.24 -4.17 26.67
CA ASN A 28 26.04 -2.93 26.58
C ASN A 28 25.48 -1.65 27.21
N GLY A 29 24.43 -1.70 28.05
CA GLY A 29 23.98 -0.51 28.80
C GLY A 29 23.65 0.72 27.93
N GLY A 30 23.50 0.53 26.61
CA GLY A 30 23.29 1.57 25.62
C GLY A 30 21.81 1.92 25.48
N SER A 31 21.55 3.15 25.03
CA SER A 31 20.19 3.59 24.71
C SER A 31 19.51 2.60 23.75
N VAL A 32 18.27 2.19 24.06
CA VAL A 32 17.43 1.36 23.17
C VAL A 32 17.27 2.00 21.79
N LEU A 33 17.35 3.32 21.68
CA LEU A 33 17.31 4.04 20.40
C LEU A 33 18.64 3.96 19.61
N GLY A 34 19.76 3.75 20.29
CA GLY A 34 21.08 3.63 19.68
C GLY A 34 21.48 2.20 19.33
N SER A 35 20.64 1.21 19.64
CA SER A 35 20.88 -0.19 19.30
C SER A 35 20.33 -0.52 17.90
N GLU A 36 20.75 -1.67 17.36
CA GLU A 36 20.19 -2.24 16.12
C GLU A 36 18.67 -2.42 16.23
N PHE A 37 18.18 -2.77 17.43
CA PHE A 37 16.76 -2.84 17.70
C PHE A 37 16.05 -1.50 17.54
N GLY A 38 16.59 -0.42 18.13
CA GLY A 38 16.03 0.92 17.97
C GLY A 38 15.99 1.37 16.52
N SER A 39 17.08 1.10 15.79
CA SER A 39 17.19 1.41 14.36
C SER A 39 16.17 0.65 13.52
N ASN A 40 16.00 -0.66 13.79
CA ASN A 40 14.99 -1.49 13.11
C ASN A 40 13.56 -1.07 13.47
N ALA A 41 13.29 -0.71 14.73
CA ALA A 41 11.98 -0.23 15.15
C ALA A 41 11.60 1.08 14.43
N LEU A 42 12.55 2.02 14.31
CA LEU A 42 12.34 3.25 13.55
C LEU A 42 12.04 2.94 12.07
N LEU A 43 12.82 2.04 11.47
CA LEU A 43 12.60 1.59 10.10
C LEU A 43 11.20 0.99 9.91
N PHE A 44 10.75 0.09 10.79
CA PHE A 44 9.45 -0.57 10.65
C PHE A 44 8.28 0.41 10.81
N VAL A 45 8.35 1.31 11.79
CA VAL A 45 7.29 2.29 12.03
C VAL A 45 7.19 3.26 10.86
N SER A 46 8.31 3.81 10.38
CA SER A 46 8.31 4.73 9.24
C SER A 46 7.92 4.01 7.93
N ALA A 47 8.47 2.82 7.67
CA ALA A 47 8.16 2.07 6.46
C ALA A 47 6.68 1.64 6.41
N GLY A 48 6.12 1.15 7.52
CA GLY A 48 4.71 0.76 7.59
C GLY A 48 3.77 1.97 7.54
N GLY A 49 4.09 3.05 8.28
CA GLY A 49 3.26 4.24 8.35
C GLY A 49 3.16 4.99 7.03
N ASP A 50 4.29 5.42 6.48
CA ASP A 50 4.31 6.31 5.31
C ASP A 50 3.79 5.62 4.05
N THR A 51 4.10 4.33 3.86
CA THR A 51 3.66 3.59 2.68
C THR A 51 2.16 3.27 2.72
N THR A 52 1.64 2.82 3.86
CA THR A 52 0.20 2.57 4.04
C THR A 52 -0.60 3.87 3.92
N ALA A 53 -0.12 4.97 4.51
CA ALA A 53 -0.77 6.28 4.41
C ALA A 53 -0.86 6.76 2.95
N THR A 54 0.22 6.62 2.20
CA THR A 54 0.24 6.99 0.77
C THR A 54 -0.72 6.15 -0.06
N ALA A 55 -0.75 4.83 0.17
CA ALA A 55 -1.65 3.92 -0.53
C ALA A 55 -3.13 4.24 -0.23
N LEU A 56 -3.45 4.54 1.03
CA LEU A 56 -4.80 4.99 1.41
C LEU A 56 -5.15 6.33 0.77
N ALA A 57 -4.24 7.31 0.77
CA ALA A 57 -4.47 8.60 0.14
C ALA A 57 -4.76 8.45 -1.37
N ALA A 58 -4.00 7.60 -2.06
CA ALA A 58 -4.25 7.27 -3.46
C ALA A 58 -5.62 6.61 -3.66
N LEU A 59 -5.98 5.62 -2.84
CA LEU A 59 -7.26 4.94 -2.92
C LEU A 59 -8.43 5.92 -2.70
N PHE A 60 -8.34 6.77 -1.67
CA PHE A 60 -9.31 7.84 -1.42
C PHE A 60 -9.42 8.81 -2.59
N PHE A 61 -8.30 9.24 -3.17
CA PHE A 61 -8.28 10.07 -4.37
C PHE A 61 -9.02 9.40 -5.52
N TYR A 62 -8.69 8.15 -5.86
CA TYR A 62 -9.31 7.46 -6.99
C TYR A 62 -10.80 7.23 -6.79
N LEU A 63 -11.23 6.83 -5.59
CA LEU A 63 -12.65 6.64 -5.29
C LEU A 63 -13.43 7.97 -5.37
N SER A 64 -12.87 9.07 -4.85
CA SER A 64 -13.53 10.39 -4.91
C SER A 64 -13.69 10.94 -6.34
N HIS A 65 -12.88 10.47 -7.29
CA HIS A 65 -12.96 10.84 -8.71
C HIS A 65 -13.70 9.81 -9.56
N ASN A 66 -14.10 8.66 -8.99
CA ASN A 66 -14.80 7.58 -9.70
C ASN A 66 -16.06 7.16 -8.93
N PRO A 67 -17.18 7.91 -9.05
CA PRO A 67 -18.40 7.68 -8.26
C PRO A 67 -18.99 6.27 -8.43
N ARG A 68 -18.87 5.65 -9.61
CA ARG A 68 -19.28 4.26 -9.83
C ARG A 68 -18.52 3.30 -8.92
N CYS A 69 -17.18 3.37 -8.94
CA CYS A 69 -16.33 2.49 -8.14
C CYS A 69 -16.51 2.76 -6.64
N TYR A 70 -16.71 4.02 -6.25
CA TYR A 70 -17.10 4.37 -4.88
C TYR A 70 -18.41 3.70 -4.47
N GLY A 71 -19.45 3.80 -5.30
CA GLY A 71 -20.75 3.18 -5.04
C GLY A 71 -20.64 1.67 -4.88
N GLU A 72 -19.99 0.98 -5.84
CA GLU A 72 -19.78 -0.46 -5.80
C GLU A 72 -19.03 -0.91 -4.54
N LEU A 73 -17.95 -0.21 -4.16
CA LEU A 73 -17.21 -0.52 -2.94
C LEU A 73 -18.01 -0.23 -1.67
N ALA A 74 -18.70 0.91 -1.61
CA ALA A 74 -19.53 1.28 -0.46
C ALA A 74 -20.66 0.26 -0.25
N ASP A 75 -21.31 -0.17 -1.33
CA ASP A 75 -22.37 -1.17 -1.30
C ASP A 75 -21.85 -2.54 -0.85
N GLU A 76 -20.67 -2.98 -1.33
CA GLU A 76 -20.03 -4.21 -0.86
C GLU A 76 -19.80 -4.18 0.65
N ILE A 77 -19.18 -3.11 1.17
CA ILE A 77 -18.90 -2.99 2.61
C ILE A 77 -20.19 -2.93 3.43
N ARG A 78 -21.15 -2.10 3.03
CA ARG A 78 -22.37 -1.84 3.80
C ARG A 78 -23.36 -3.00 3.75
N SER A 79 -23.28 -3.85 2.74
CA SER A 79 -24.06 -5.10 2.69
C SER A 79 -23.39 -6.27 3.43
N THR A 80 -22.06 -6.23 3.59
CA THR A 80 -21.29 -7.29 4.27
C THR A 80 -21.36 -7.17 5.80
N PHE A 81 -21.38 -5.96 6.35
CA PHE A 81 -21.29 -5.72 7.80
C PHE A 81 -22.56 -5.05 8.36
N GLN A 82 -22.99 -5.45 9.56
CA GLN A 82 -24.18 -4.91 10.23
C GLN A 82 -23.82 -3.81 11.23
N ALA A 83 -22.72 -4.00 11.97
CA ALA A 83 -22.15 -3.02 12.90
C ALA A 83 -20.68 -2.76 12.56
N GLY A 84 -20.16 -1.58 12.90
CA GLY A 84 -18.76 -1.29 12.58
C GLY A 84 -17.77 -2.06 13.44
N ASP A 85 -18.20 -2.61 14.58
CA ASP A 85 -17.44 -3.57 15.39
C ASP A 85 -17.29 -4.95 14.72
N ASP A 86 -18.17 -5.31 13.78
CA ASP A 86 -18.03 -6.53 12.98
C ASP A 86 -16.85 -6.44 12.01
N ILE A 87 -16.40 -5.22 11.70
CA ILE A 87 -15.29 -4.95 10.77
C ILE A 87 -13.97 -5.21 11.49
N ARG A 88 -13.51 -6.46 11.38
CA ARG A 88 -12.24 -6.96 11.93
C ARG A 88 -11.52 -7.82 10.90
N SER A 89 -10.21 -8.00 11.13
CA SER A 89 -9.42 -8.94 10.32
C SER A 89 -10.01 -10.34 10.44
N GLY A 90 -10.34 -10.96 9.30
CA GLY A 90 -10.99 -12.26 9.27
C GLY A 90 -11.70 -12.55 7.94
N PRO A 91 -12.43 -13.68 7.86
CA PRO A 91 -13.05 -14.16 6.63
C PRO A 91 -14.03 -13.16 5.99
N ALA A 92 -14.83 -12.43 6.77
CA ALA A 92 -15.80 -11.46 6.25
C ALA A 92 -15.13 -10.26 5.55
N LEU A 93 -14.04 -9.73 6.12
CA LEU A 93 -13.27 -8.68 5.45
C LEU A 93 -12.53 -9.24 4.23
N ALA A 94 -12.01 -10.47 4.32
CA ALA A 94 -11.36 -11.14 3.20
C ALA A 94 -12.32 -11.48 2.04
N SER A 95 -13.63 -11.59 2.30
CA SER A 95 -14.64 -11.80 1.26
C SER A 95 -15.03 -10.53 0.50
N CYS A 96 -14.61 -9.34 0.95
CA CYS A 96 -14.79 -8.08 0.22
C CYS A 96 -13.81 -8.03 -0.97
N ARG A 97 -14.20 -8.63 -2.09
CA ARG A 97 -13.33 -8.78 -3.28
C ARG A 97 -13.12 -7.46 -3.98
N TYR A 98 -14.15 -6.61 -4.03
CA TYR A 98 -14.07 -5.29 -4.66
C TYR A 98 -13.17 -4.35 -3.85
N LEU A 99 -13.20 -4.43 -2.51
CA LEU A 99 -12.22 -3.76 -1.64
C LEU A 99 -10.79 -4.17 -1.99
N ARG A 100 -10.54 -5.48 -2.08
CA ARG A 100 -9.21 -5.99 -2.43
C ARG A 100 -8.77 -5.49 -3.81
N ALA A 101 -9.65 -5.58 -4.80
CA ALA A 101 -9.40 -5.11 -6.16
C ALA A 101 -9.14 -3.59 -6.22
N SER A 102 -9.85 -2.80 -5.41
CA SER A 102 -9.67 -1.35 -5.34
C SER A 102 -8.32 -0.98 -4.72
N ILE A 103 -7.89 -1.69 -3.67
CA ILE A 103 -6.55 -1.51 -3.08
C ILE A 103 -5.47 -1.89 -4.09
N ASP A 104 -5.59 -3.05 -4.75
CA ASP A 104 -4.61 -3.51 -5.74
C ASP A 104 -4.50 -2.52 -6.91
N GLU A 105 -5.62 -1.96 -7.40
CA GLU A 105 -5.62 -0.96 -8.46
C GLU A 105 -5.03 0.39 -8.03
N ALA A 106 -5.31 0.83 -6.80
CA ALA A 106 -4.71 2.06 -6.25
C ALA A 106 -3.19 1.93 -6.10
N LEU A 107 -2.70 0.78 -5.60
CA LEU A 107 -1.28 0.46 -5.50
C LEU A 107 -0.60 0.36 -6.88
N ARG A 108 -1.33 -0.07 -7.92
CA ARG A 108 -0.82 -0.10 -9.29
C ARG A 108 -0.62 1.31 -9.84
N LEU A 109 -1.62 2.17 -9.72
CA LEU A 109 -1.54 3.52 -10.26
C LEU A 109 -0.61 4.44 -9.47
N SER A 110 -0.53 4.23 -8.15
CA SER A 110 0.22 5.08 -7.25
C SER A 110 0.98 4.24 -6.22
N PRO A 111 1.98 3.46 -6.66
CA PRO A 111 2.79 2.68 -5.74
C PRO A 111 3.52 3.61 -4.76
N PRO A 112 3.45 3.35 -3.44
CA PRO A 112 4.15 4.17 -2.45
C PRO A 112 5.66 4.24 -2.68
N ILE A 113 6.25 3.24 -3.32
CA ILE A 113 7.64 3.26 -3.80
C ILE A 113 7.61 3.03 -5.31
N GLY A 114 7.47 4.12 -6.07
CA GLY A 114 7.38 4.09 -7.53
C GLY A 114 8.73 4.04 -8.25
N GLY A 115 9.79 4.48 -7.57
CA GLY A 115 11.15 4.48 -8.10
C GLY A 115 11.73 3.10 -8.42
N THR A 116 12.95 3.11 -8.96
CA THR A 116 13.66 1.87 -9.29
C THR A 116 14.32 1.28 -8.05
N LEU A 117 13.97 0.04 -7.73
CA LEU A 117 14.56 -0.71 -6.62
C LEU A 117 15.91 -1.31 -7.05
N TRP A 118 16.95 -0.47 -7.13
CA TRP A 118 18.28 -0.86 -7.55
C TRP A 118 18.87 -2.00 -6.71
N ARG A 119 19.52 -2.94 -7.39
CA ARG A 119 20.25 -4.07 -6.84
C ARG A 119 21.57 -4.17 -7.57
N GLU A 120 22.60 -4.54 -6.84
CA GLU A 120 23.89 -4.90 -7.40
C GLU A 120 24.14 -6.35 -6.99
N ALA A 121 24.58 -7.19 -7.92
CA ALA A 121 24.97 -8.55 -7.56
C ALA A 121 26.09 -8.46 -6.52
N THR A 122 25.85 -8.99 -5.33
CA THR A 122 26.77 -8.84 -4.21
C THR A 122 28.11 -9.51 -4.54
N ARG A 123 29.19 -8.79 -4.22
CA ARG A 123 30.54 -9.32 -4.04
C ARG A 123 30.54 -10.20 -2.79
N SER A 124 29.92 -11.39 -2.85
CA SER A 124 30.28 -12.40 -1.85
C SER A 124 31.69 -12.87 -2.22
N ASP A 125 32.53 -13.15 -1.22
CA ASP A 125 33.69 -14.07 -1.16
C ASP A 125 34.11 -15.00 -2.33
N GLN A 126 33.40 -15.04 -3.45
CA GLN A 126 33.78 -15.64 -4.73
C GLN A 126 34.13 -14.56 -5.79
N GLU A 127 34.89 -14.97 -6.80
CA GLU A 127 35.21 -14.13 -7.96
C GLU A 127 33.93 -13.53 -8.56
N PRO A 128 33.89 -12.20 -8.79
CA PRO A 128 32.73 -11.54 -9.35
C PRO A 128 32.42 -12.09 -10.75
N ASN A 129 31.36 -12.90 -10.86
CA ASN A 129 30.96 -13.49 -12.13
C ASN A 129 29.82 -12.69 -12.79
N PRO A 130 29.86 -12.51 -14.12
CA PRO A 130 28.74 -11.94 -14.85
C PRO A 130 27.51 -12.84 -14.73
N PHE A 131 26.32 -12.25 -14.82
CA PHE A 131 25.05 -12.98 -14.88
C PHE A 131 24.23 -12.54 -16.09
N THR A 132 23.32 -13.38 -16.56
CA THR A 132 22.53 -13.11 -17.76
C THR A 132 21.08 -12.81 -17.41
N VAL A 133 20.54 -11.71 -17.93
CA VAL A 133 19.11 -11.35 -17.84
C VAL A 133 18.57 -11.19 -19.25
N ASP A 134 17.57 -11.98 -19.62
CA ASP A 134 16.94 -11.94 -20.96
C ASP A 134 17.97 -12.02 -22.12
N GLY A 135 18.96 -12.89 -21.98
CA GLY A 135 20.05 -13.03 -22.96
C GLY A 135 21.15 -11.95 -22.90
N HIS A 136 21.00 -10.93 -22.06
CA HIS A 136 22.00 -9.88 -21.87
C HIS A 136 22.95 -10.20 -20.71
N VAL A 137 24.25 -10.24 -21.01
CA VAL A 137 25.30 -10.40 -19.99
C VAL A 137 25.48 -9.10 -19.22
N ILE A 138 25.27 -9.16 -17.90
CA ILE A 138 25.42 -8.07 -16.97
C ILE A 138 26.78 -8.19 -16.28
N PRO A 139 27.70 -7.21 -16.46
CA PRO A 139 28.98 -7.21 -15.80
C PRO A 139 28.86 -7.06 -14.28
N PRO A 140 29.82 -7.59 -13.50
CA PRO A 140 29.90 -7.32 -12.07
C PRO A 140 29.98 -5.82 -11.75
N GLY A 141 29.40 -5.42 -10.62
CA GLY A 141 29.32 -4.01 -10.21
C GLY A 141 28.23 -3.19 -10.91
N THR A 142 27.43 -3.81 -11.79
CA THR A 142 26.30 -3.13 -12.45
C THR A 142 25.08 -3.09 -11.53
N GLN A 143 24.54 -1.89 -11.31
CA GLN A 143 23.23 -1.74 -10.68
C GLN A 143 22.11 -2.01 -11.68
N ILE A 144 21.22 -2.93 -11.31
CA ILE A 144 20.04 -3.32 -12.07
C ILE A 144 18.78 -3.10 -11.24
N GLY A 145 17.67 -2.82 -11.89
CA GLY A 145 16.40 -2.68 -11.20
C GLY A 145 15.24 -2.57 -12.18
N VAL A 146 14.06 -2.91 -11.69
CA VAL A 146 12.81 -2.69 -12.42
C VAL A 146 12.15 -1.46 -11.83
N ASN A 147 11.81 -0.49 -12.68
CA ASN A 147 11.05 0.68 -12.26
C ASN A 147 9.58 0.29 -12.05
N THR A 148 9.11 0.32 -10.80
CA THR A 148 7.75 -0.12 -10.45
C THR A 148 6.68 0.71 -11.15
N TYR A 149 6.83 2.04 -11.14
CA TYR A 149 5.88 2.94 -11.80
C TYR A 149 5.78 2.67 -13.31
N ALA A 150 6.92 2.50 -13.99
CA ALA A 150 6.93 2.20 -15.42
C ALA A 150 6.33 0.82 -15.74
N LEU A 151 6.63 -0.20 -14.92
CA LEU A 151 6.02 -1.54 -15.05
C LEU A 151 4.49 -1.46 -14.93
N HIS A 152 4.01 -0.77 -13.90
CA HIS A 152 2.58 -0.64 -13.59
C HIS A 152 1.79 0.20 -14.60
N HIS A 153 2.48 1.04 -15.38
CA HIS A 153 1.89 1.88 -16.43
C HIS A 153 2.17 1.38 -17.86
N ASN A 154 2.71 0.17 -18.00
CA ASN A 154 2.98 -0.41 -19.32
C ASN A 154 1.71 -1.06 -19.90
N GLU A 155 1.22 -0.51 -21.02
CA GLU A 155 0.01 -0.98 -21.73
C GLU A 155 0.05 -2.46 -22.14
N ARG A 156 1.26 -3.02 -22.34
CA ARG A 156 1.43 -4.45 -22.63
C ARG A 156 0.89 -5.34 -21.51
N TYR A 157 1.02 -4.89 -20.27
CA TYR A 157 0.53 -5.64 -19.10
C TYR A 157 -0.82 -5.10 -18.65
N PHE A 158 -1.02 -3.79 -18.64
CA PHE A 158 -2.21 -3.14 -18.09
C PHE A 158 -2.92 -2.31 -19.15
N PRO A 159 -3.97 -2.84 -19.80
CA PRO A 159 -4.81 -2.06 -20.71
C PRO A 159 -5.44 -0.87 -20.01
N ASP A 160 -5.44 0.30 -20.68
CA ASP A 160 -5.79 1.60 -20.10
C ASP A 160 -5.06 1.88 -18.77
N PRO A 161 -3.73 1.94 -18.78
CA PRO A 161 -2.90 1.89 -17.58
C PRO A 161 -3.08 3.09 -16.66
N PHE A 162 -3.59 4.21 -17.15
CA PHE A 162 -3.83 5.42 -16.34
C PHE A 162 -5.28 5.51 -15.81
N ALA A 163 -6.14 4.55 -16.15
CA ALA A 163 -7.52 4.51 -15.67
C ALA A 163 -7.63 3.65 -14.40
N PHE A 164 -8.34 4.17 -13.40
CA PHE A 164 -8.69 3.41 -12.20
C PHE A 164 -9.84 2.44 -12.49
N LYS A 165 -9.51 1.16 -12.66
CA LYS A 165 -10.47 0.10 -13.00
C LYS A 165 -10.31 -1.12 -12.07
N PRO A 166 -10.87 -1.10 -10.85
CA PRO A 166 -10.82 -2.26 -9.94
C PRO A 166 -11.35 -3.55 -10.58
N ASP A 167 -12.34 -3.47 -11.46
CA ASP A 167 -12.98 -4.59 -12.13
C ASP A 167 -11.99 -5.50 -12.89
N ARG A 168 -10.84 -4.96 -13.34
CA ARG A 168 -9.79 -5.73 -14.04
C ARG A 168 -9.23 -6.89 -13.20
N TRP A 169 -9.41 -6.84 -11.89
CA TRP A 169 -8.95 -7.88 -10.95
C TRP A 169 -10.04 -8.90 -10.64
N LEU A 170 -11.30 -8.57 -10.94
CA LEU A 170 -12.51 -9.31 -10.59
C LEU A 170 -13.03 -10.19 -11.74
N GLU A 171 -12.53 -9.98 -12.96
CA GLU A 171 -12.83 -10.83 -14.13
C GLU A 171 -12.65 -12.30 -13.74
N SER A 172 -13.73 -13.05 -13.98
CA SER A 172 -14.16 -14.17 -13.15
C SER A 172 -13.39 -15.46 -13.42
N ALA A 173 -13.53 -16.39 -12.47
CA ALA A 173 -13.24 -17.80 -12.66
C ALA A 173 -14.02 -18.44 -13.84
N ASP A 174 -14.94 -17.68 -14.47
CA ASP A 174 -15.75 -18.05 -15.64
C ASP A 174 -15.35 -17.26 -16.90
N ALA A 175 -14.15 -16.64 -16.95
CA ALA A 175 -13.63 -16.02 -18.16
C ALA A 175 -13.72 -17.02 -19.32
N ALA A 176 -14.71 -16.81 -20.19
CA ALA A 176 -15.16 -17.76 -21.20
C ALA A 176 -14.13 -17.96 -22.34
N LYS A 177 -12.98 -17.28 -22.26
CA LYS A 177 -11.93 -17.28 -23.28
C LYS A 177 -10.55 -17.43 -22.62
N PRO A 178 -9.72 -18.39 -23.07
CA PRO A 178 -8.36 -18.60 -22.56
C PRO A 178 -7.47 -17.34 -22.56
N GLU A 179 -7.65 -16.46 -23.57
CA GLU A 179 -6.88 -15.22 -23.73
C GLU A 179 -7.07 -14.24 -22.56
N GLU A 180 -8.27 -14.16 -21.99
CA GLU A 180 -8.58 -13.26 -20.87
C GLU A 180 -7.96 -13.77 -19.56
N GLN A 181 -7.92 -15.09 -19.38
CA GLN A 181 -7.24 -15.73 -18.24
C GLN A 181 -5.73 -15.52 -18.31
N GLU A 182 -5.13 -15.67 -19.49
CA GLU A 182 -3.71 -15.40 -19.71
C GLU A 182 -3.37 -13.93 -19.44
N ARG A 183 -4.20 -13.00 -19.94
CA ARG A 183 -4.06 -11.57 -19.65
C ARG A 183 -4.14 -11.27 -18.15
N LEU A 184 -5.10 -11.86 -17.43
CA LEU A 184 -5.25 -11.67 -15.99
C LEU A 184 -4.06 -12.25 -15.21
N LYS A 185 -3.54 -13.40 -15.64
CA LYS A 185 -2.32 -13.97 -15.09
C LYS A 185 -1.12 -13.03 -15.28
N LEU A 186 -0.92 -12.52 -16.50
CA LEU A 186 0.15 -11.55 -16.80
C LEU A 186 0.01 -10.26 -15.97
N MET A 187 -1.20 -9.72 -15.83
CA MET A 187 -1.46 -8.55 -14.97
C MET A 187 -1.08 -8.83 -13.52
N ARG A 188 -1.43 -10.00 -12.98
CA ARG A 188 -1.11 -10.38 -11.59
C ARG A 188 0.39 -10.58 -11.38
N GLU A 189 1.09 -11.14 -12.36
CA GLU A 189 2.54 -11.31 -12.33
C GLU A 189 3.29 -9.96 -12.43
N ALA A 190 2.75 -9.02 -13.22
CA ALA A 190 3.29 -7.67 -13.35
C ALA A 190 2.95 -6.74 -12.16
N LEU A 191 1.88 -7.03 -11.41
CA LEU A 191 1.50 -6.26 -10.22
C LEU A 191 2.47 -6.52 -9.07
N ASN A 192 3.50 -5.67 -8.97
CA ASN A 192 4.56 -5.82 -7.99
C ASN A 192 4.76 -4.64 -6.99
N PRO A 193 3.72 -4.14 -6.30
CA PRO A 193 3.87 -3.03 -5.36
C PRO A 193 4.66 -3.38 -4.09
N PHE A 194 4.89 -4.67 -3.82
CA PHE A 194 5.62 -5.17 -2.65
C PHE A 194 6.96 -5.81 -2.98
N SER A 195 7.45 -5.71 -4.23
CA SER A 195 8.59 -6.47 -4.73
C SER A 195 8.41 -8.01 -4.61
N THR A 196 9.32 -8.77 -5.20
CA THR A 196 9.36 -10.24 -5.14
C THR A 196 10.74 -10.74 -4.70
N GLY A 197 10.83 -12.04 -4.39
CA GLY A 197 12.07 -12.72 -3.98
C GLY A 197 12.52 -12.39 -2.56
N VAL A 198 13.81 -12.60 -2.28
CA VAL A 198 14.41 -12.46 -0.93
C VAL A 198 14.40 -11.02 -0.39
N ARG A 199 14.09 -10.03 -1.22
CA ARG A 199 13.93 -8.62 -0.84
C ARG A 199 12.48 -8.13 -1.00
N GLY A 200 11.52 -9.06 -1.10
CA GLY A 200 10.10 -8.73 -1.03
C GLY A 200 9.75 -8.07 0.30
N CYS A 201 8.74 -7.21 0.29
CA CYS A 201 8.31 -6.46 1.47
C CYS A 201 7.77 -7.42 2.55
N PRO A 202 8.38 -7.46 3.75
CA PRO A 202 7.90 -8.31 4.83
C PRO A 202 6.56 -7.82 5.41
N GLY A 203 6.25 -6.53 5.26
CA GLY A 203 5.03 -5.90 5.76
C GLY A 203 3.80 -6.12 4.87
N LYS A 204 3.90 -6.86 3.75
CA LYS A 204 2.81 -7.02 2.77
C LYS A 204 1.48 -7.41 3.40
N SER A 205 1.47 -8.44 4.25
CA SER A 205 0.24 -8.93 4.90
C SER A 205 -0.36 -7.91 5.86
N LEU A 206 0.49 -7.19 6.62
CA LEU A 206 0.04 -6.15 7.55
C LEU A 206 -0.54 -4.96 6.79
N ALA A 207 0.14 -4.49 5.74
CA ALA A 207 -0.33 -3.37 4.91
C ALA A 207 -1.71 -3.63 4.32
N TYR A 208 -1.96 -4.83 3.75
CA TYR A 208 -3.29 -5.17 3.24
C TYR A 208 -4.35 -5.23 4.35
N MET A 209 -4.00 -5.72 5.54
CA MET A 209 -4.92 -5.74 6.68
C MET A 209 -5.28 -4.31 7.11
N GLU A 210 -4.28 -3.44 7.29
CA GLU A 210 -4.46 -2.05 7.69
C GLU A 210 -5.28 -1.26 6.67
N MET A 211 -4.92 -1.35 5.38
CA MET A 211 -5.66 -0.66 4.31
C MET A 211 -7.11 -1.13 4.23
N SER A 212 -7.34 -2.45 4.33
CA SER A 212 -8.70 -3.01 4.29
C SER A 212 -9.54 -2.55 5.47
N LEU A 213 -8.99 -2.62 6.69
CA LEU A 213 -9.69 -2.18 7.90
C LEU A 213 -10.00 -0.69 7.87
N ALA A 214 -9.00 0.13 7.53
CA ALA A 214 -9.15 1.58 7.48
C ALA A 214 -10.21 1.98 6.46
N MET A 215 -10.17 1.43 5.24
CA MET A 215 -11.13 1.76 4.20
C MET A 215 -12.53 1.24 4.51
N ALA A 216 -12.66 -0.02 4.96
CA ALA A 216 -13.95 -0.61 5.31
C ALA A 216 -14.64 0.15 6.44
N LYS A 217 -13.94 0.42 7.56
CA LYS A 217 -14.49 1.23 8.65
C LYS A 217 -14.83 2.65 8.19
N THR A 218 -13.98 3.27 7.37
CA THR A 218 -14.25 4.60 6.86
C THR A 218 -15.53 4.65 6.03
N LEU A 219 -15.72 3.73 5.07
CA LEU A 219 -16.92 3.68 4.23
C LEU A 219 -18.18 3.23 4.97
N PHE A 220 -18.01 2.50 6.08
CA PHE A 220 -19.09 2.14 6.97
C PHE A 220 -19.61 3.37 7.74
N TYR A 221 -18.70 4.16 8.32
CA TYR A 221 -19.08 5.30 9.18
C TYR A 221 -19.24 6.63 8.46
N PHE A 222 -18.61 6.81 7.30
CA PHE A 222 -18.52 8.09 6.60
C PHE A 222 -18.79 7.96 5.10
N ASP A 223 -19.36 9.02 4.54
CA ASP A 223 -19.24 9.35 3.12
C ASP A 223 -18.13 10.39 2.95
N PHE A 224 -17.52 10.47 1.76
CA PHE A 224 -16.51 11.48 1.48
C PHE A 224 -16.61 12.01 0.04
N GLU A 225 -16.21 13.26 -0.15
CA GLU A 225 -16.08 13.90 -1.44
C GLU A 225 -14.83 14.79 -1.47
N VAL A 226 -14.36 15.16 -2.67
CA VAL A 226 -13.31 16.18 -2.81
C VAL A 226 -13.80 17.49 -2.19
N ASP A 227 -12.95 18.13 -1.38
CA ASP A 227 -13.26 19.43 -0.79
C ASP A 227 -13.58 20.45 -1.89
N ARG A 228 -14.67 21.20 -1.74
CA ARG A 228 -15.15 22.13 -2.78
C ARG A 228 -14.42 23.47 -2.79
N GLY A 229 -13.57 23.73 -1.80
CA GLY A 229 -12.80 24.96 -1.67
C GLY A 229 -11.38 24.83 -2.19
N GLU A 230 -10.54 25.81 -1.85
CA GLU A 230 -9.11 25.84 -2.26
C GLU A 230 -8.33 24.58 -1.83
N LYS A 231 -8.77 23.91 -0.77
CA LYS A 231 -8.12 22.68 -0.28
C LYS A 231 -8.31 21.49 -1.24
N GLY A 232 -9.42 21.42 -1.97
CA GLY A 232 -9.61 20.39 -3.01
C GLY A 232 -8.81 20.65 -4.28
N GLU A 233 -8.32 21.88 -4.47
CA GLU A 233 -7.44 22.24 -5.58
C GLU A 233 -5.95 22.00 -5.26
N LYS A 234 -5.60 21.78 -3.98
CA LYS A 234 -4.22 21.44 -3.59
C LYS A 234 -3.75 20.15 -4.25
N GLY A 235 -2.47 20.10 -4.61
CA GLY A 235 -1.88 18.93 -5.26
C GLY A 235 -2.18 18.79 -6.74
N LYS A 236 -3.17 19.51 -7.28
CA LYS A 236 -3.39 19.61 -8.72
C LYS A 236 -2.18 20.31 -9.34
N ARG A 237 -1.32 19.53 -9.95
CA ARG A 237 -0.03 19.99 -10.47
C ARG A 237 -0.27 20.97 -11.63
N ARG A 238 -0.02 22.26 -11.37
CA ARG A 238 0.04 23.33 -12.39
C ARG A 238 1.52 23.70 -12.61
N GLY A 239 2.21 23.07 -13.57
CA GLY A 239 3.62 23.39 -13.84
C GLY A 239 4.29 22.57 -14.97
N LYS A 240 5.38 23.09 -15.55
CA LYS A 240 6.14 22.49 -16.67
C LYS A 240 6.88 21.22 -16.25
N GLY A 241 6.61 20.12 -16.95
CA GLY A 241 7.13 18.76 -16.75
C GLY A 241 6.05 17.73 -17.14
N SER A 242 6.39 16.43 -17.16
CA SER A 242 5.42 15.34 -17.36
C SER A 242 4.50 15.22 -16.14
N THR A 243 3.54 16.14 -16.05
CA THR A 243 2.48 16.11 -15.06
C THR A 243 1.59 14.91 -15.35
N PRO A 244 1.34 14.02 -14.38
CA PRO A 244 0.37 12.94 -14.57
C PRO A 244 -0.97 13.53 -15.00
N PRO A 245 -1.79 12.79 -15.78
CA PRO A 245 -3.14 13.22 -16.10
C PRO A 245 -3.89 13.63 -14.81
N PRO A 246 -4.81 14.61 -14.85
CA PRO A 246 -5.57 15.05 -13.68
C PRO A 246 -6.34 13.93 -12.97
N THR A 247 -6.55 12.80 -13.65
CA THR A 247 -7.20 11.58 -13.16
C THR A 247 -6.26 10.65 -12.39
N VAL A 248 -4.96 10.97 -12.30
CA VAL A 248 -3.93 10.17 -11.64
C VAL A 248 -3.44 10.91 -10.39
N PHE A 249 -3.39 10.21 -9.26
CA PHE A 249 -2.91 10.78 -8.01
C PHE A 249 -1.43 11.13 -8.12
N ALA A 250 -1.11 12.40 -7.85
CA ALA A 250 0.23 12.93 -8.05
C ALA A 250 1.13 12.66 -6.83
N CYS A 251 1.90 11.57 -6.91
CA CYS A 251 2.98 11.29 -5.96
C CYS A 251 4.27 12.02 -6.36
N ARG A 252 5.04 12.46 -5.36
CA ARG A 252 6.43 12.91 -5.52
C ARG A 252 7.35 11.81 -5.01
N ASP A 253 8.19 11.30 -5.91
CA ASP A 253 9.17 10.28 -5.57
C ASP A 253 10.24 10.89 -4.66
N VAL A 254 10.27 10.44 -3.41
CA VAL A 254 11.40 10.57 -2.48
C VAL A 254 11.79 9.13 -2.06
N PHE A 255 12.45 8.91 -0.92
CA PHE A 255 12.75 7.54 -0.47
C PHE A 255 11.46 6.67 -0.37
N THR A 256 10.37 7.27 0.07
CA THR A 256 8.98 6.84 -0.14
C THR A 256 8.26 7.88 -1.01
N SER A 257 7.00 7.70 -1.35
CA SER A 257 6.22 8.75 -2.02
C SER A 257 5.66 9.74 -1.02
N THR A 258 5.64 11.03 -1.39
CA THR A 258 4.94 12.08 -0.65
C THR A 258 3.87 12.73 -1.54
N HIS A 259 2.86 13.35 -0.93
CA HIS A 259 1.78 14.03 -1.63
C HIS A 259 1.33 15.28 -0.85
N ASP A 260 0.64 16.20 -1.53
CA ASP A 260 0.04 17.40 -0.93
C ASP A 260 -1.35 17.61 -1.53
N GLY A 261 -2.39 17.10 -0.87
CA GLY A 261 -3.75 17.12 -1.39
C GLY A 261 -3.99 16.24 -2.63
N PRO A 262 -5.19 16.32 -3.26
CA PRO A 262 -6.32 17.15 -2.83
C PRO A 262 -6.91 16.68 -1.51
N TYR A 263 -7.49 17.60 -0.75
CA TYR A 263 -8.13 17.27 0.53
C TYR A 263 -9.55 16.76 0.29
N LEU A 264 -9.99 15.84 1.15
CA LEU A 264 -11.36 15.31 1.14
C LEU A 264 -12.15 15.84 2.34
N THR A 265 -13.44 16.05 2.15
CA THR A 265 -14.40 16.32 3.23
C THR A 265 -15.13 15.02 3.57
N PHE A 266 -15.05 14.61 4.84
CA PHE A 266 -15.77 13.44 5.36
C PHE A 266 -17.07 13.87 6.05
N ARG A 267 -18.15 13.11 5.84
CA ARG A 267 -19.47 13.33 6.44
C ARG A 267 -19.91 12.06 7.17
N PRO A 268 -20.27 12.15 8.46
CA PRO A 268 -20.85 11.02 9.19
C PRO A 268 -22.09 10.44 8.51
N ARG A 269 -22.23 9.12 8.53
CA ARG A 269 -23.41 8.41 8.05
C ARG A 269 -24.42 8.22 9.18
N GLY A 270 -25.38 9.14 9.25
CA GLY A 270 -26.41 9.13 10.29
C GLY A 270 -25.77 9.14 11.69
N ASN A 271 -26.37 8.38 12.61
CA ASN A 271 -25.92 8.28 13.99
C ASN A 271 -24.91 7.13 14.22
N LEU A 272 -24.43 6.45 13.17
CA LEU A 272 -23.50 5.32 13.31
C LEU A 272 -22.18 5.73 13.97
N VAL A 273 -21.77 6.99 13.82
CA VAL A 273 -20.56 7.53 14.47
C VAL A 273 -20.65 7.58 15.99
N ASP A 274 -21.85 7.46 16.58
CA ASP A 274 -22.02 7.39 18.02
C ASP A 274 -21.37 6.13 18.61
N GLU A 275 -21.27 5.04 17.83
CA GLU A 275 -20.51 3.84 18.19
C GLU A 275 -19.04 4.19 18.48
N LEU A 276 -18.43 5.04 17.66
CA LEU A 276 -17.03 5.46 17.82
C LEU A 276 -16.80 6.31 19.08
N ALA A 277 -17.83 7.02 19.54
CA ALA A 277 -17.77 7.78 20.79
C ALA A 277 -17.94 6.88 22.03
N ALA A 278 -18.68 5.76 21.89
CA ALA A 278 -18.94 4.81 22.95
C ALA A 278 -17.80 3.83 23.22
N SER A 279 -16.91 3.57 22.25
CA SER A 279 -15.77 2.63 22.38
C SER A 279 -14.53 3.20 23.11
N LYS A 280 -14.66 4.31 23.85
CA LYS A 280 -13.55 4.96 24.59
C LYS A 280 -13.42 4.49 26.04
#